data_AF-A0A3D1G9I9-F1
#
_entry.id   AF-A0A3D1G9I9-F1
#
_cell.length_a   1.000
_cell.length_b   1.000
_cell.length_c   1.000
_cell.angle_alpha   90.00
_cell.angle_beta   90.00
_cell.angle_gamma   90.00
#
_symmetry.space_group_name_H-M   'P 1'
#
loop_
_entity.id
_entity.type
_entity.pdbx_description
1 polymer ?
#
loop_
_entity_poly.entity_id
_entity_poly.type
_entity_poly.pdbx_seq_one_letter_code
_entity_poly.pdbx_strand_id
1 'polypeptide(L)'
;MAPENKIPFSEIVDKLIEKSGQPEHTVHTFLASLFDQLSVDAEQNNETSLPNFGDFKVIETPERQTIDPRTGQRITRPPQRRLTFQPTKGVEERVNKEFAMLAETLAGTESTKPEDLKEPDETDEWYDSGLQHEPEPEEEYIPVQVEPLFGYVEKERKKTRFWIIVVGFFFLIVLSGFIISLFPGLAESLLDLLPF
;
A
#
# COMPACT_ATOMS: atom_id res chain seq x y z
N MET A 1 -1.08 27.33 11.00
CA MET A 1 -2.42 27.62 10.41
C MET A 1 -2.89 26.32 9.79
N ALA A 2 -3.88 25.63 10.37
CA ALA A 2 -4.32 24.31 9.88
C ALA A 2 -4.88 24.44 8.44
N PRO A 3 -4.72 23.43 7.58
CA PRO A 3 -5.14 23.52 6.18
C PRO A 3 -6.67 23.64 6.09
N GLU A 4 -7.13 24.75 5.51
CA GLU A 4 -8.54 25.18 5.44
C GLU A 4 -9.41 24.32 4.48
N ASN A 5 -8.92 23.18 3.96
CA ASN A 5 -9.68 22.38 2.99
C ASN A 5 -9.37 20.87 3.01
N LYS A 6 -9.26 20.26 4.19
CA LYS A 6 -9.18 18.80 4.31
C LYS A 6 -10.58 18.21 4.40
N ILE A 7 -10.99 17.44 3.39
CA ILE A 7 -12.24 16.67 3.45
C ILE A 7 -12.01 15.42 4.31
N PRO A 8 -12.70 15.24 5.45
CA PRO A 8 -12.58 14.04 6.26
C PRO A 8 -13.24 12.84 5.58
N PHE A 9 -12.82 11.63 5.93
CA PHE A 9 -13.38 10.40 5.37
C PHE A 9 -14.89 10.28 5.59
N SER A 10 -15.40 10.72 6.73
CA SER A 10 -16.85 10.73 7.03
C SER A 10 -17.65 11.53 6.00
N GLU A 11 -17.15 12.71 5.60
CA GLU A 11 -17.85 13.54 4.61
C GLU A 11 -17.86 12.89 3.21
N ILE A 12 -16.81 12.12 2.88
CA ILE A 12 -16.78 11.32 1.64
C ILE A 12 -17.85 10.21 1.70
N VAL A 13 -17.96 9.53 2.84
CA VAL A 13 -18.97 8.49 3.06
C VAL A 13 -20.39 9.06 2.95
N ASP A 14 -20.65 10.21 3.58
CA ASP A 14 -21.95 10.89 3.53
C ASP A 14 -22.35 11.22 2.09
N LYS A 15 -21.44 11.80 1.30
CA LYS A 15 -21.67 12.08 -0.13
C LYS A 15 -21.93 10.82 -0.95
N LEU A 16 -21.35 9.69 -0.59
CA LEU A 16 -21.58 8.40 -1.26
C LEU A 16 -22.93 7.80 -0.87
N ILE A 17 -23.36 7.94 0.39
CA ILE A 17 -24.68 7.52 0.85
C ILE A 17 -25.76 8.30 0.11
N GLU A 18 -25.65 9.62 0.04
CA GLU A 18 -26.60 10.49 -0.66
C GLU A 18 -26.76 10.11 -2.14
N LYS A 19 -25.65 9.75 -2.80
CA LYS A 19 -25.66 9.36 -4.22
C LYS A 19 -26.15 7.94 -4.47
N SER A 20 -25.81 7.00 -3.59
CA SER A 20 -26.09 5.58 -3.80
C SER A 20 -27.41 5.12 -3.19
N GLY A 21 -27.96 5.87 -2.22
CA GLY A 21 -29.13 5.48 -1.43
C GLY A 21 -28.90 4.25 -0.54
N GLN A 22 -27.65 3.81 -0.38
CA GLN A 22 -27.29 2.65 0.42
C GLN A 22 -27.16 3.04 1.90
N PRO A 23 -27.43 2.10 2.83
CA PRO A 23 -27.25 2.37 4.25
C PRO A 23 -25.77 2.59 4.59
N GLU A 24 -25.51 3.48 5.54
CA GLU A 24 -24.17 3.92 5.96
C GLU A 24 -23.23 2.74 6.25
N HIS A 25 -23.69 1.76 7.03
CA HIS A 25 -22.92 0.56 7.36
C HIS A 25 -22.42 -0.19 6.11
N THR A 26 -23.26 -0.30 5.08
CA THR A 26 -22.89 -0.99 3.83
C THR A 26 -21.84 -0.21 3.07
N VAL A 27 -21.99 1.12 2.94
CA VAL A 27 -21.01 1.98 2.25
C VAL A 27 -19.67 1.94 2.99
N HIS A 28 -19.69 2.08 4.32
CA HIS A 28 -18.49 2.04 5.14
C HIS A 28 -17.77 0.69 5.03
N THR A 29 -18.51 -0.42 5.15
CA THR A 29 -17.94 -1.78 5.03
C THR A 29 -17.36 -2.02 3.64
N PHE A 30 -18.04 -1.55 2.60
CA PHE A 30 -17.58 -1.67 1.22
C PHE A 30 -16.26 -0.92 1.00
N LEU A 31 -16.17 0.35 1.44
CA LEU A 31 -14.95 1.15 1.31
C LEU A 31 -13.80 0.56 2.12
N ALA A 32 -14.06 0.13 3.36
CA ALA A 32 -13.05 -0.54 4.18
C ALA A 32 -12.52 -1.81 3.49
N SER A 33 -13.42 -2.62 2.93
CA SER A 33 -13.03 -3.84 2.21
C SER A 33 -12.25 -3.55 0.92
N LEU A 34 -12.58 -2.47 0.21
CA LEU A 34 -11.86 -2.03 -0.98
C LEU A 34 -10.41 -1.66 -0.64
N PHE A 35 -10.20 -0.85 0.41
CA PHE A 35 -8.85 -0.45 0.81
C PHE A 35 -8.04 -1.59 1.42
N ASP A 36 -8.69 -2.50 2.14
CA ASP A 36 -8.05 -3.73 2.62
C ASP A 36 -7.55 -4.59 1.44
N GLN A 37 -8.40 -4.79 0.43
CA GLN A 37 -8.02 -5.54 -0.78
C GLN A 37 -6.87 -4.87 -1.54
N LEU A 38 -6.91 -3.54 -1.73
CA LEU A 38 -5.80 -2.79 -2.34
C LEU A 38 -4.49 -2.95 -1.57
N SER A 39 -4.57 -3.02 -0.24
CA SER A 39 -3.39 -3.22 0.61
C SER A 39 -2.81 -4.63 0.44
N VAL A 40 -3.66 -5.65 0.42
CA VAL A 40 -3.27 -7.05 0.17
C VAL A 40 -2.58 -7.20 -1.20
N ASP A 41 -3.14 -6.58 -2.24
CA ASP A 41 -2.56 -6.64 -3.59
C ASP A 41 -1.22 -5.89 -3.66
N ALA A 42 -1.11 -4.73 -3.01
CA ALA A 42 0.15 -4.00 -2.90
C ALA A 42 1.24 -4.79 -2.17
N GLU A 43 0.91 -5.50 -1.09
CA GLU A 43 1.87 -6.36 -0.38
C GLU A 43 2.47 -7.43 -1.29
N GLN A 44 1.66 -7.96 -2.21
CA GLN A 44 2.03 -9.00 -3.18
C GLN A 44 2.79 -8.46 -4.42
N ASN A 45 3.05 -7.15 -4.50
CA ASN A 45 3.57 -6.49 -5.71
C ASN A 45 2.64 -6.60 -6.92
N ASN A 46 1.34 -6.77 -6.71
CA ASN A 46 0.37 -6.72 -7.78
C ASN A 46 0.05 -5.26 -8.13
N GLU A 47 -0.17 -5.00 -9.41
CA GLU A 47 -0.73 -3.74 -9.88
C GLU A 47 -2.26 -3.81 -9.82
N THR A 48 -2.89 -2.77 -9.27
CA THR A 48 -4.35 -2.67 -9.23
C THR A 48 -4.81 -1.42 -9.97
N SER A 49 -5.66 -1.61 -10.98
CA SER A 49 -6.26 -0.52 -11.75
C SER A 49 -7.66 -0.21 -11.27
N LEU A 50 -7.94 1.06 -10.97
CA LEU A 50 -9.30 1.56 -10.74
C LEU A 50 -9.77 2.33 -11.98
N PRO A 51 -10.73 1.77 -12.75
CA PRO A 51 -11.21 2.40 -13.97
C PRO A 51 -11.69 3.84 -13.75
N ASN A 52 -11.35 4.72 -14.70
CA ASN A 52 -11.66 6.15 -14.67
C ASN A 52 -11.08 6.93 -13.48
N PHE A 53 -10.18 6.32 -12.71
CA PHE A 53 -9.49 6.95 -11.60
C PHE A 53 -7.98 6.88 -11.78
N GLY A 54 -7.39 5.70 -11.72
CA GLY A 54 -5.95 5.52 -11.89
C GLY A 54 -5.44 4.16 -11.44
N ASP A 55 -4.13 3.99 -11.56
CA ASP A 55 -3.44 2.73 -11.27
C ASP A 55 -2.60 2.85 -10.01
N PHE A 56 -2.64 1.81 -9.20
CA PHE A 56 -1.83 1.64 -7.99
C PHE A 56 -0.71 0.65 -8.28
N LYS A 57 0.53 1.13 -8.18
CA LYS A 57 1.74 0.36 -8.49
C LYS A 57 2.72 0.41 -7.33
N VAL A 58 3.32 -0.73 -7.00
CA VAL A 58 4.45 -0.76 -6.06
C VAL A 58 5.74 -0.62 -6.85
N ILE A 59 6.49 0.43 -6.53
CA ILE A 59 7.78 0.71 -7.14
C ILE A 59 8.87 0.40 -6.12
N GLU A 60 9.82 -0.43 -6.53
CA GLU A 60 11.04 -0.67 -5.76
C GLU A 60 12.05 0.41 -6.11
N THR A 61 12.55 1.11 -5.09
CA THR A 61 13.57 2.12 -5.29
C THR A 61 14.90 1.61 -4.71
N PRO A 62 15.97 1.56 -5.51
CA PRO A 62 17.25 1.04 -5.04
C PRO A 62 17.91 1.99 -4.04
N GLU A 63 18.94 1.48 -3.37
CA GLU A 63 19.82 2.26 -2.54
C GLU A 63 20.41 3.42 -3.35
N ARG A 64 20.34 4.64 -2.81
CA ARG A 64 20.92 5.81 -3.47
C ARG A 64 21.50 6.79 -2.46
N GLN A 65 22.57 7.46 -2.85
CA GLN A 65 23.12 8.57 -2.08
C GLN A 65 22.31 9.84 -2.38
N THR A 66 21.93 10.56 -1.33
CA THR A 66 21.22 11.83 -1.39
C THR A 66 21.99 12.85 -0.55
N ILE A 67 21.88 14.13 -0.88
CA ILE A 67 22.48 15.20 -0.10
C ILE A 67 21.37 15.80 0.76
N ASP A 68 21.62 15.91 2.06
CA ASP A 68 20.72 16.62 2.95
C ASP A 68 20.72 18.11 2.57
N PRO A 69 19.60 18.70 2.13
CA PRO A 69 19.55 20.10 1.72
C PRO A 69 19.87 21.06 2.87
N ARG A 70 19.68 20.64 4.13
CA ARG A 70 19.94 21.46 5.31
C ARG A 70 21.40 21.45 5.73
N THR A 71 22.07 20.30 5.64
CA THR A 71 23.44 20.11 6.18
C THR A 71 24.51 19.95 5.11
N GLY A 72 24.14 19.70 3.86
CA GLY A 72 25.06 19.42 2.76
C GLY A 72 25.78 18.07 2.87
N GLN A 73 25.45 17.26 3.88
CA GLN A 73 26.09 15.97 4.09
C GLN A 73 25.49 14.89 3.18
N ARG A 74 26.33 13.93 2.77
CA ARG A 74 25.87 12.77 1.99
C ARG A 74 25.20 11.77 2.92
N ILE A 75 23.91 11.53 2.69
CA ILE A 75 23.08 10.54 3.37
C ILE A 75 22.80 9.39 2.39
N THR A 76 22.90 8.16 2.87
CA THR A 76 22.53 6.98 2.08
C THR A 76 21.06 6.66 2.36
N ARG A 77 20.22 6.67 1.32
CA ARG A 77 18.82 6.25 1.41
C ARG A 77 18.76 4.74 1.16
N PRO A 78 18.24 3.94 2.10
CA PRO A 78 18.14 2.50 1.94
C PRO A 78 17.17 2.13 0.81
N PRO A 79 17.31 0.92 0.24
CA PRO A 79 16.33 0.42 -0.72
C PRO A 79 14.97 0.27 -0.04
N GLN A 80 13.92 0.72 -0.72
CA GLN A 80 12.56 0.67 -0.17
C GLN A 80 11.51 0.46 -1.27
N ARG A 81 10.39 -0.15 -0.88
CA ARG A 81 9.18 -0.26 -1.70
C ARG A 81 8.24 0.88 -1.37
N ARG A 82 7.66 1.52 -2.38
CA ARG A 82 6.65 2.58 -2.22
C ARG A 82 5.44 2.31 -3.10
N LEU A 83 4.25 2.52 -2.55
CA LEU A 83 3.01 2.54 -3.32
C LEU A 83 2.91 3.88 -4.05
N THR A 84 2.65 3.83 -5.34
CA THR A 84 2.50 4.99 -6.23
C THR A 84 1.12 4.95 -6.87
N PHE A 85 0.50 6.12 -7.01
CA PHE A 85 -0.76 6.29 -7.73
C PHE A 85 -0.49 7.04 -9.04
N GLN A 86 -0.99 6.51 -10.15
CA GLN A 86 -0.92 7.13 -11.47
C GLN A 86 -2.34 7.46 -11.93
N PRO A 87 -2.76 8.75 -11.93
CA PRO A 87 -4.09 9.12 -12.36
C PRO A 87 -4.30 8.82 -13.85
N THR A 88 -5.53 8.48 -14.23
CA THR A 88 -5.88 8.40 -15.65
C THR A 88 -5.94 9.80 -16.27
N LYS A 89 -5.69 9.89 -17.59
CA LYS A 89 -5.80 11.14 -18.36
C LYS A 89 -7.11 11.91 -18.09
N GLY A 90 -8.22 11.19 -17.96
CA GLY A 90 -9.52 11.81 -17.68
C GLY A 90 -9.62 12.46 -16.30
N VAL A 91 -8.85 12.01 -15.30
CA VAL A 91 -8.72 12.68 -13.99
C VAL A 91 -7.81 13.90 -14.12
N GLU A 92 -6.66 13.76 -14.79
CA GLU A 92 -5.71 14.85 -15.00
C GLU A 92 -6.35 16.03 -15.73
N GLU A 93 -7.09 15.78 -16.81
CA GLU A 93 -7.80 16.81 -17.57
C GLU A 93 -8.85 17.54 -16.71
N ARG A 94 -9.57 16.84 -15.83
CA ARG A 94 -10.56 17.46 -14.94
C ARG A 94 -9.90 18.38 -13.91
N VAL A 95 -8.75 17.96 -13.38
CA VAL A 95 -7.98 18.74 -12.40
C VAL A 95 -7.33 19.95 -13.08
N ASN A 96 -6.79 19.78 -14.28
CA ASN A 96 -6.06 20.82 -15.00
C ASN A 96 -6.95 21.74 -15.85
N LYS A 97 -8.28 21.53 -15.86
CA LYS A 97 -9.22 22.25 -16.73
C LYS A 97 -9.11 23.77 -16.62
N GLU A 98 -8.96 24.30 -15.41
CA GLU A 98 -8.87 25.76 -15.19
C GLU A 98 -7.51 26.32 -15.66
N PHE A 99 -6.45 25.53 -15.58
CA PHE A 99 -5.10 25.89 -16.07
C PHE A 99 -4.97 25.75 -17.60
N ALA A 100 -5.80 24.92 -18.24
CA ALA A 100 -5.82 24.77 -19.69
C ALA A 100 -6.13 26.10 -20.41
N MET A 101 -7.03 26.93 -19.84
CA MET A 101 -7.33 28.26 -20.40
C MET A 101 -6.16 29.24 -20.29
N LEU A 102 -5.31 29.08 -19.28
CA LEU A 102 -4.10 29.89 -19.10
C LEU A 102 -3.02 29.51 -20.12
N ALA A 103 -2.87 28.21 -20.40
CA ALA A 103 -1.94 27.72 -21.41
C ALA A 103 -2.26 28.27 -22.82
N GLU A 104 -3.54 28.35 -23.19
CA GLU A 104 -3.97 28.92 -24.47
C GLU A 104 -3.70 30.44 -24.57
N THR A 105 -3.80 31.15 -23.45
CA THR A 105 -3.49 32.59 -23.38
C THR A 105 -1.98 32.87 -23.53
N LEU A 106 -1.13 32.00 -22.95
CA LEU A 106 0.32 32.08 -23.08
C LEU A 106 0.81 31.66 -24.48
N ALA A 107 0.13 30.71 -25.13
CA ALA A 107 0.39 30.33 -26.51
C ALA A 107 -0.03 31.41 -27.54
N GLY A 108 -0.85 32.39 -27.13
CA GLY A 108 -1.29 33.52 -27.97
C GLY A 108 -0.26 34.65 -28.10
N THR A 109 0.85 34.61 -27.36
CA THR A 109 1.98 35.53 -27.54
C THR A 109 3.16 34.79 -28.14
N GLU A 110 3.53 35.20 -29.36
CA GLU A 110 4.71 34.79 -30.13
C GLU A 110 4.52 33.62 -31.10
N SER A 111 4.11 34.00 -32.31
CA SER A 111 4.34 33.25 -33.54
C SER A 111 5.81 32.83 -33.65
N THR A 112 6.09 31.53 -33.50
CA THR A 112 7.22 30.88 -34.17
C THR A 112 6.73 29.59 -34.85
N LYS A 113 7.21 29.41 -36.08
CA LYS A 113 6.71 28.53 -37.13
C LYS A 113 6.96 27.03 -36.80
N PRO A 114 6.08 26.08 -37.18
CA PRO A 114 6.09 24.70 -36.70
C PRO A 114 6.85 23.74 -37.64
N GLU A 115 8.17 23.89 -37.76
CA GLU A 115 9.01 22.94 -38.51
C GLU A 115 10.26 22.64 -37.66
N ASP A 116 10.56 21.35 -37.44
CA ASP A 116 11.71 20.79 -36.70
C ASP A 116 11.61 20.55 -35.18
N LEU A 117 10.50 20.00 -34.70
CA LEU A 117 10.53 19.17 -33.48
C LEU A 117 10.21 17.72 -33.87
N LYS A 118 11.27 16.90 -33.93
CA LYS A 118 11.14 15.45 -33.96
C LYS A 118 10.36 15.05 -32.70
N GLU A 119 9.32 14.25 -32.88
CA GLU A 119 8.63 13.57 -31.78
C GLU A 119 9.68 12.91 -30.88
N PRO A 120 9.78 13.28 -29.59
CA PRO A 120 10.63 12.57 -28.66
C PRO A 120 9.98 11.21 -28.41
N ASP A 121 10.76 10.18 -28.73
CA ASP A 121 10.53 8.77 -28.43
C ASP A 121 9.99 8.59 -27.01
N GLU A 122 8.91 7.82 -26.88
CA GLU A 122 8.26 7.42 -25.62
C GLU A 122 9.27 6.69 -24.74
N THR A 123 9.97 7.44 -23.90
CA THR A 123 10.68 6.93 -22.74
C THR A 123 10.23 7.76 -21.54
N ASP A 124 9.42 7.14 -20.67
CA ASP A 124 8.93 7.68 -19.41
C ASP A 124 10.09 8.00 -18.46
N GLU A 125 10.75 9.13 -18.69
CA GLU A 125 11.55 9.80 -17.68
C GLU A 125 10.61 10.59 -16.77
N TRP A 126 10.44 10.06 -15.56
CA TRP A 126 9.82 10.74 -14.44
C TRP A 126 10.56 12.07 -14.18
N TYR A 127 9.98 13.18 -14.64
CA TYR A 127 10.62 14.49 -14.56
C TYR A 127 10.66 14.98 -13.10
N ASP A 128 11.86 14.93 -12.53
CA ASP A 128 12.29 15.74 -11.38
C ASP A 128 12.43 17.19 -11.87
N SER A 129 11.31 17.86 -12.13
CA SER A 129 11.31 19.30 -12.41
C SER A 129 11.60 20.02 -11.10
N GLY A 130 12.81 20.58 -10.99
CA GLY A 130 13.27 21.37 -9.85
C GLY A 130 12.36 22.55 -9.53
N LEU A 131 11.32 22.30 -8.73
CA LEU A 131 10.68 23.31 -7.90
C LEU A 131 11.72 23.74 -6.86
N GLN A 132 12.18 24.99 -6.98
CA GLN A 132 12.76 25.70 -5.85
C GLN A 132 11.68 25.72 -4.76
N HIS A 133 11.87 24.88 -3.74
CA HIS A 133 11.10 24.94 -2.51
C HIS A 133 11.46 26.25 -1.84
N GLU A 134 10.60 27.25 -1.97
CA GLU A 134 10.59 28.39 -1.05
C GLU A 134 10.37 27.82 0.36
N PRO A 135 11.27 28.08 1.33
CA PRO A 135 11.19 27.40 2.60
C PRO A 135 9.94 27.85 3.36
N GLU A 136 8.95 26.97 3.48
CA GLU A 136 7.92 27.11 4.51
C GLU A 136 8.59 27.12 5.89
N PRO A 137 8.14 27.98 6.83
CA PRO A 137 8.71 28.03 8.17
C PRO A 137 8.55 26.68 8.86
N GLU A 138 9.68 26.12 9.32
CA GLU A 138 9.77 24.84 10.03
C GLU A 138 8.85 24.85 11.27
N GLU A 139 7.78 24.05 11.25
CA GLU A 139 7.13 23.61 12.49
C GLU A 139 8.10 22.68 13.23
N GLU A 140 8.42 23.05 14.47
CA GLU A 140 9.25 22.30 15.40
C GLU A 140 8.76 20.85 15.52
N TYR A 141 9.64 19.89 15.27
CA TYR A 141 9.33 18.46 15.29
C TYR A 141 9.00 18.00 16.72
N ILE A 142 7.72 18.03 17.06
CA ILE A 142 7.18 17.30 18.21
C ILE A 142 7.05 15.84 17.77
N PRO A 143 7.63 14.86 18.49
CA PRO A 143 7.37 13.45 18.19
C PRO A 143 5.88 13.16 18.43
N VAL A 144 5.08 13.19 17.37
CA VAL A 144 3.69 12.78 17.41
C VAL A 144 3.68 11.27 17.65
N GLN A 145 3.27 10.87 18.85
CA GLN A 145 2.76 9.51 19.03
C GLN A 145 1.57 9.38 18.09
N VAL A 146 1.76 8.69 16.98
CA VAL A 146 0.68 8.46 16.01
C VAL A 146 -0.30 7.52 16.69
N GLU A 147 -1.35 8.08 17.31
CA GLU A 147 -2.50 7.27 17.64
C GLU A 147 -3.01 6.66 16.33
N PRO A 148 -3.21 5.34 16.27
CA PRO A 148 -3.64 4.70 15.05
C PRO A 148 -5.03 5.23 14.69
N LEU A 149 -5.15 5.86 13.52
CA LEU A 149 -6.41 6.42 12.99
C LEU A 149 -7.50 5.35 12.79
N PHE A 150 -7.11 4.08 12.88
CA PHE A 150 -8.00 2.94 12.88
C PHE A 150 -7.44 1.92 13.87
N GLY A 151 -8.24 1.46 14.82
CA GLY A 151 -7.89 0.36 15.70
C GLY A 151 -7.56 -0.88 14.85
N TYR A 152 -6.27 -1.09 14.61
CA TYR A 152 -5.77 -2.32 14.02
C TYR A 152 -6.10 -3.43 15.02
N VAL A 153 -7.19 -4.17 14.77
CA VAL A 153 -7.42 -5.43 15.45
C VAL A 153 -6.38 -6.37 14.89
N GLU A 154 -5.32 -6.56 15.65
CA GLU A 154 -4.28 -7.53 15.37
C GLU A 154 -4.92 -8.92 15.33
N LYS A 155 -5.37 -9.33 14.13
CA LYS A 155 -5.93 -10.65 13.92
C LYS A 155 -4.77 -11.63 14.00
N GLU A 156 -4.55 -12.17 15.20
CA GLU A 156 -3.57 -13.22 15.43
C GLU A 156 -3.73 -14.32 14.36
N ARG A 157 -2.86 -14.34 13.35
CA ARG A 157 -2.76 -15.45 12.41
C ARG A 157 -2.16 -16.64 13.16
N LYS A 158 -3.00 -17.38 13.90
CA LYS A 158 -2.66 -18.69 14.46
C LYS A 158 -2.57 -19.74 13.34
N LYS A 159 -1.55 -19.62 12.48
CA LYS A 159 -1.25 -20.61 11.43
C LYS A 159 0.22 -21.00 11.41
N THR A 160 0.80 -21.22 12.59
CA THR A 160 2.15 -21.79 12.72
C THR A 160 2.30 -22.82 13.83
N ARG A 161 1.28 -23.02 14.69
CA ARG A 161 1.30 -24.09 15.73
C ARG A 161 0.44 -25.31 15.39
N PHE A 162 -0.56 -25.16 14.54
CA PHE A 162 -1.44 -26.29 14.16
C PHE A 162 -0.71 -27.30 13.27
N TRP A 163 0.14 -26.85 12.35
CA TRP A 163 0.91 -27.74 11.47
C TRP A 163 1.96 -28.55 12.23
N ILE A 164 2.61 -27.97 13.26
CA ILE A 164 3.56 -28.70 14.12
C ILE A 164 2.85 -29.78 14.95
N ILE A 165 1.65 -29.50 15.46
CA ILE A 165 0.86 -30.50 16.21
C ILE A 165 0.38 -31.62 15.28
N VAL A 166 -0.13 -31.30 14.09
CA VAL A 166 -0.64 -32.30 13.13
C VAL A 166 0.51 -33.15 12.56
N VAL A 167 1.65 -32.56 12.21
CA VAL A 167 2.83 -33.31 11.72
C VAL A 167 3.47 -34.14 12.84
N GLY A 168 3.54 -33.61 14.07
CA GLY A 168 4.05 -34.35 15.23
C GLY A 168 3.19 -35.56 15.62
N PHE A 169 1.86 -35.43 15.59
CA PHE A 169 0.94 -36.53 15.90
C PHE A 169 1.01 -37.65 14.85
N PHE A 170 1.16 -37.28 13.57
CA PHE A 170 1.35 -38.25 12.50
C PHE A 170 2.68 -39.01 12.66
N PHE A 171 3.76 -38.33 13.07
CA PHE A 171 5.04 -38.96 13.32
C PHE A 171 5.02 -39.91 14.53
N LEU A 172 4.28 -39.56 15.60
CA LEU A 172 4.09 -40.44 16.77
C LEU A 172 3.30 -41.71 16.43
N ILE A 173 2.27 -41.61 15.59
CA ILE A 173 1.48 -42.77 15.15
C ILE A 173 2.33 -43.72 14.27
N VAL A 174 3.15 -43.16 13.37
CA VAL A 174 4.03 -43.98 12.52
C VAL A 174 5.16 -44.62 13.34
N LEU A 175 5.73 -43.89 14.31
CA LEU A 175 6.78 -44.40 15.17
C LEU A 175 6.27 -45.49 16.13
N SER A 176 5.07 -45.35 16.69
CA SER A 176 4.47 -46.38 17.56
C SER A 176 4.17 -47.66 16.78
N GLY A 177 3.64 -47.56 15.56
CA GLY A 177 3.44 -48.72 14.68
C GLY A 177 4.75 -49.45 14.34
N PHE A 178 5.83 -48.71 14.14
CA PHE A 178 7.16 -49.30 13.89
C PHE A 178 7.75 -49.98 15.14
N ILE A 179 7.60 -49.38 16.31
CA ILE A 179 8.09 -49.95 17.59
C ILE A 179 7.32 -51.23 17.97
N ILE A 180 6.00 -51.27 17.74
CA ILE A 180 5.17 -52.47 17.98
C ILE A 180 5.60 -53.63 17.04
N SER A 181 6.02 -53.32 15.82
CA SER A 181 6.55 -54.32 14.87
C SER A 181 7.91 -54.89 15.30
N LEU A 182 8.77 -54.06 15.90
CA LEU A 182 10.12 -54.46 16.31
C LEU A 182 10.16 -55.20 17.67
N PHE A 183 9.15 -54.99 18.53
CA PHE A 183 9.05 -55.58 19.86
C PHE A 183 7.61 -56.04 20.16
N PRO A 184 7.18 -57.22 19.67
CA PRO A 184 5.79 -57.67 19.73
C PRO A 184 5.25 -57.90 21.15
N GLY A 185 6.10 -57.97 22.18
CA GLY A 185 5.70 -58.18 23.58
C GLY A 185 5.46 -56.91 24.42
N LEU A 186 5.71 -55.72 23.86
CA LEU A 186 5.63 -54.47 24.63
C LEU A 186 4.19 -53.96 24.81
N ALA A 187 3.28 -54.34 23.89
CA ALA A 187 1.88 -53.92 23.93
C ALA A 187 1.11 -54.51 25.14
N GLU A 188 1.42 -55.75 25.55
CA GLU A 188 0.76 -56.39 26.70
C GLU A 188 1.20 -55.73 28.02
N SER A 189 2.47 -55.35 28.14
CA SER A 189 3.01 -54.71 29.35
C SER A 189 2.48 -53.29 29.62
N LEU A 190 2.03 -52.58 28.58
CA LEU A 190 1.50 -51.21 28.72
C LEU A 190 0.01 -51.19 29.08
N LEU A 191 -0.74 -52.25 28.77
CA LEU A 191 -2.15 -52.39 29.14
C LEU A 191 -2.33 -52.70 30.64
N ASP A 192 -1.37 -53.39 31.26
CA ASP A 192 -1.37 -53.72 32.69
C ASP A 192 -1.03 -52.53 33.61
N LEU A 193 -0.58 -51.39 33.06
CA LEU A 193 -0.16 -50.21 33.83
C LEU A 193 -1.23 -49.09 33.89
N LEU A 194 -2.38 -49.27 33.23
CA LEU A 194 -3.50 -48.32 33.32
C LEU A 194 -4.49 -48.80 34.39
N PRO A 195 -4.69 -48.06 35.50
CA PRO A 195 -5.79 -48.35 36.41
C PRO A 195 -7.12 -48.01 35.71
N PHE A 196 -8.06 -48.96 35.73
CA PHE A 196 -9.44 -48.77 35.28
C PHE A 196 -10.15 -47.65 36.05
#